data_AF-A0A6P3Y0N6-F1
#
_entry.id   AF-A0A6P3Y0N6-F1
#
_cell.length_a   1.000
_cell.length_b   1.000
_cell.length_c   1.000
_cell.angle_alpha   90.00
_cell.angle_beta   90.00
_cell.angle_gamma   90.00
#
_symmetry.space_group_name_H-M   'P 1'
#
loop_
_entity.id
_entity.type
_entity.pdbx_description
1 polymer ?
#
loop_
_entity_poly.entity_id
_entity_poly.type
_entity_poly.pdbx_seq_one_letter_code
_entity_poly.pdbx_strand_id
1 'polypeptide(L)'
;MLAALWQPIVEKGLSFAVKSAQTGETIGVTVNFDFWDKPRIVVNSKLTIVHDFHAYLEEPIRDYILPKSKDQIIYSLMMSTSSELNAAENVLVMRQMEEYCLELTRREKYASIFTINTNPLTQQLSMDVYGFEPILVYQVNKYERPDDSKPFGKAPDSQLVICSLKMIN
;
A
#
# COMPACT_ATOMS: atom_id res chain seq x y z
N MET A 1 1.51 14.36 7.35
CA MET A 1 2.06 13.19 6.63
C MET A 1 2.27 13.51 5.16
N LEU A 2 1.21 13.66 4.35
CA LEU A 2 1.35 13.91 2.90
C LEU A 2 2.16 15.17 2.56
N ALA A 3 1.98 16.28 3.29
CA ALA A 3 2.79 17.48 3.08
C ALA A 3 4.31 17.25 3.27
N ALA A 4 4.69 16.36 4.19
CA ALA A 4 6.10 16.00 4.43
C ALA A 4 6.62 14.98 3.41
N LEU A 5 5.74 14.24 2.75
CA LEU A 5 6.08 13.25 1.72
C LEU A 5 5.99 13.81 0.30
N TRP A 6 5.37 14.98 0.10
CA TRP A 6 5.03 15.48 -1.24
C TRP A 6 6.23 15.57 -2.17
N GLN A 7 7.30 16.21 -1.72
CA GLN A 7 8.52 16.35 -2.52
C GLN A 7 9.13 14.98 -2.86
N PRO A 8 9.40 14.07 -1.90
CA PRO A 8 9.84 12.71 -2.21
C PRO A 8 8.91 11.93 -3.16
N ILE A 9 7.59 12.06 -3.01
CA ILE A 9 6.60 11.39 -3.87
C ILE A 9 6.76 11.85 -5.32
N VAL A 10 6.87 13.16 -5.54
CA VAL A 10 6.97 13.75 -6.88
C VAL A 10 8.33 13.48 -7.51
N GLU A 11 9.42 13.67 -6.76
CA GLU A 11 10.79 13.51 -7.27
C GLU A 11 11.12 12.08 -7.68
N LYS A 12 10.53 11.08 -7.01
CA LYS A 12 10.76 9.66 -7.33
C LYS A 12 10.04 9.21 -8.60
N GLY A 13 8.98 9.89 -9.03
CA GLY A 13 8.27 9.56 -10.27
C GLY A 13 7.56 8.20 -10.30
N LEU A 14 7.45 7.50 -9.16
CA LEU A 14 6.79 6.19 -9.06
C LEU A 14 5.28 6.30 -8.73
N SER A 15 4.83 7.47 -8.30
CA SER A 15 3.44 7.73 -7.92
C SER A 15 2.68 8.39 -9.07
N PHE A 16 1.37 8.14 -9.16
CA PHE A 16 0.55 8.65 -10.25
C PHE A 16 -0.89 8.95 -9.82
N ALA A 17 -1.56 9.74 -10.65
CA ALA A 17 -2.97 10.11 -10.48
C ALA A 17 -3.77 9.70 -11.71
N VAL A 18 -4.99 9.21 -11.49
CA VAL A 18 -5.97 8.93 -12.54
C VAL A 18 -6.87 10.14 -12.70
N LYS A 19 -7.01 10.63 -13.92
CA LYS A 19 -7.89 11.75 -14.25
C LYS A 19 -9.09 11.29 -15.05
N SER A 20 -10.25 11.87 -14.75
CA SER A 20 -11.44 11.74 -15.59
C SER A 20 -11.16 12.32 -16.96
N ALA A 21 -11.38 11.55 -18.02
CA ALA A 21 -11.27 12.05 -19.39
C ALA A 21 -12.34 13.10 -19.72
N GLN A 22 -13.46 13.08 -19.01
CA GLN A 22 -14.60 13.99 -19.24
C GLN A 22 -14.41 15.33 -18.52
N THR A 23 -14.01 15.30 -17.25
CA THR A 23 -13.92 16.51 -16.39
C THR A 23 -12.49 17.00 -16.20
N GLY A 24 -11.48 16.16 -16.48
CA GLY A 24 -10.07 16.45 -16.20
C GLY A 24 -9.69 16.36 -14.72
N GLU A 25 -10.65 16.08 -13.84
CA GLU A 25 -10.45 16.01 -12.39
C GLU A 25 -9.73 14.73 -11.98
N THR A 26 -8.96 14.80 -10.89
CA THR A 26 -8.31 13.63 -10.30
C THR A 26 -9.36 12.77 -9.57
N ILE A 27 -9.54 11.54 -10.04
CA ILE A 27 -10.52 10.58 -9.51
C ILE A 27 -9.86 9.41 -8.77
N GLY A 28 -8.54 9.27 -8.87
CA GLY A 28 -7.76 8.28 -8.13
C GLY A 28 -6.30 8.70 -7.98
N VAL A 29 -5.64 8.21 -6.93
CA VAL A 29 -4.23 8.46 -6.64
C VAL A 29 -3.59 7.18 -6.11
N THR A 30 -2.42 6.85 -6.63
CA THR A 30 -1.56 5.78 -6.11
C THR A 30 -0.21 6.37 -5.69
N VAL A 31 0.18 6.10 -4.45
CA VAL A 31 1.45 6.53 -3.87
C VAL A 31 2.36 5.33 -3.69
N ASN A 32 3.45 5.33 -4.44
CA ASN A 32 4.46 4.29 -4.48
C ASN A 32 5.83 4.84 -4.07
N PHE A 33 6.65 3.97 -3.50
CA PHE A 33 8.07 4.20 -3.26
C PHE A 33 8.89 2.98 -3.69
N ASP A 34 10.18 3.14 -3.84
CA ASP A 34 11.09 2.01 -3.68
C ASP A 34 11.07 1.57 -2.20
N PHE A 35 10.90 0.28 -1.95
CA PHE A 35 10.78 -0.25 -0.58
C PHE A 35 12.02 0.07 0.29
N TRP A 36 13.21 0.05 -0.30
CA TRP A 36 14.49 0.30 0.38
C TRP A 36 14.93 1.75 0.36
N ASP A 37 14.28 2.59 -0.44
CA ASP A 37 14.53 4.04 -0.53
C ASP A 37 13.34 4.89 -0.07
N LYS A 38 12.45 4.30 0.75
CA LYS A 38 11.31 5.04 1.32
C LYS A 38 11.77 6.13 2.29
N PRO A 39 11.16 7.33 2.26
CA PRO A 39 11.53 8.42 3.15
C PRO A 39 11.19 8.11 4.61
N ARG A 40 12.07 8.48 5.52
CA ARG A 40 11.77 8.45 6.97
C ARG A 40 10.93 9.66 7.33
N ILE A 41 9.73 9.43 7.86
CA ILE A 41 8.86 10.49 8.31
C ILE A 41 8.55 10.34 9.80
N VAL A 42 8.50 11.49 10.48
CA VAL A 42 7.97 11.57 11.84
C VAL A 42 6.51 11.99 11.71
N VAL A 43 5.61 11.09 12.08
CA VAL A 43 4.17 11.38 12.16
C VAL A 43 3.87 11.87 13.57
N ASN A 44 3.34 13.08 13.69
CA ASN A 44 2.96 13.70 14.96
C ASN A 44 1.42 13.75 15.10
N SER A 45 0.76 12.58 15.06
CA SER A 45 -0.69 12.48 15.23
C SER A 45 -1.11 11.06 15.65
N LYS A 46 -2.41 10.78 15.79
CA LYS A 46 -2.89 9.41 16.01
C LYS A 46 -2.54 8.45 14.87
N LEU A 47 -2.16 8.96 13.68
CA LEU A 47 -1.69 8.15 12.56
C LEU A 47 -0.36 7.44 12.87
N THR A 48 0.40 7.91 13.87
CA THR A 48 1.62 7.21 14.33
C THR A 48 1.30 5.79 14.75
N ILE A 49 0.13 5.52 15.34
CA ILE A 49 -0.29 4.16 15.72
C ILE A 49 -0.38 3.24 14.49
N VAL A 50 -0.96 3.73 13.40
CA VAL A 50 -1.10 2.96 12.15
C VAL A 50 0.26 2.77 11.49
N HIS A 51 1.09 3.82 11.49
CA HIS A 51 2.45 3.74 10.95
C HIS A 51 3.33 2.75 11.73
N ASP A 52 3.28 2.78 13.06
CA ASP A 52 4.01 1.84 13.93
C ASP A 52 3.53 0.41 13.71
N PHE A 53 2.23 0.22 13.55
CA PHE A 53 1.67 -1.09 13.24
C PHE A 53 2.12 -1.63 11.88
N HIS A 54 2.13 -0.80 10.83
CA HIS A 54 2.68 -1.20 9.54
C HIS A 54 4.18 -1.51 9.66
N ALA A 55 4.96 -0.71 10.40
CA ALA A 55 6.37 -0.98 10.64
C ALA A 55 6.60 -2.31 11.38
N TYR A 56 5.76 -2.63 12.36
CA TYR A 56 5.77 -3.91 13.10
C TYR A 56 5.53 -5.11 12.16
N LEU A 57 4.59 -5.00 11.22
CA LEU A 57 4.33 -6.06 10.23
C LEU A 57 5.44 -6.16 9.18
N GLU A 58 5.98 -5.03 8.75
CA GLU A 58 7.04 -4.94 7.74
C GLU A 58 8.39 -5.47 8.24
N GLU A 59 8.70 -5.31 9.53
CA GLU A 59 10.01 -5.65 10.11
C GLU A 59 10.47 -7.09 9.80
N PRO A 60 9.71 -8.15 10.13
CA PRO A 60 10.13 -9.53 9.81
C PRO A 60 10.20 -9.79 8.30
N ILE A 61 9.32 -9.16 7.52
CA ILE A 61 9.30 -9.31 6.06
C ILE A 61 10.56 -8.69 5.43
N ARG A 62 10.89 -7.47 5.86
CA ARG A 62 12.09 -6.74 5.44
C ARG A 62 13.36 -7.51 5.81
N ASP A 63 13.42 -8.05 7.03
CA ASP A 63 14.67 -8.55 7.56
C ASP A 63 14.99 -9.97 7.09
N TYR A 64 13.96 -10.79 6.79
CA TYR A 64 14.11 -12.21 6.49
C TYR A 64 13.52 -12.68 5.15
N ILE A 65 12.61 -11.95 4.52
CA ILE A 65 11.86 -12.42 3.33
C ILE A 65 12.27 -11.68 2.06
N LEU A 66 12.34 -10.34 2.12
CA LEU A 66 12.59 -9.53 0.93
C LEU A 66 14.08 -9.43 0.57
N PRO A 67 14.44 -9.45 -0.73
CA PRO A 67 15.83 -9.24 -1.15
C PRO A 67 16.30 -7.83 -0.81
N LYS A 68 17.51 -7.71 -0.25
CA LYS A 68 18.12 -6.44 0.21
C LYS A 68 18.81 -5.69 -0.92
N SER A 69 18.05 -5.24 -1.92
CA SER A 69 18.57 -4.45 -3.03
C SER A 69 17.61 -3.33 -3.40
N LYS A 70 18.13 -2.12 -3.57
CA LYS A 70 17.40 -1.01 -4.20
C LYS A 70 16.97 -1.39 -5.62
N ASP A 71 15.93 -0.71 -6.09
CA ASP A 71 15.35 -0.82 -7.43
C ASP A 71 14.88 -2.24 -7.77
N GLN A 72 14.42 -2.98 -6.75
CA GLN A 72 13.88 -4.34 -6.90
C GLN A 72 12.41 -4.47 -6.49
N ILE A 73 11.96 -3.63 -5.54
CA ILE A 73 10.63 -3.75 -4.95
C ILE A 73 9.94 -2.39 -4.95
N ILE A 74 8.86 -2.27 -5.72
CA ILE A 74 7.92 -1.15 -5.56
C ILE A 74 7.08 -1.43 -4.32
N TYR A 75 7.07 -0.51 -3.37
CA TYR A 75 6.12 -0.50 -2.28
C TYR A 75 4.91 0.35 -2.66
N SER A 76 3.79 -0.32 -2.95
CA SER A 76 2.48 0.33 -3.12
C SER A 76 1.88 0.68 -1.76
N LEU A 77 2.19 1.87 -1.27
CA LEU A 77 1.88 2.31 0.09
C LEU A 77 0.41 2.72 0.25
N MET A 78 -0.13 3.47 -0.70
CA MET A 78 -1.50 4.00 -0.63
C MET A 78 -2.14 4.00 -2.01
N MET A 79 -3.42 3.63 -2.03
CA MET A 79 -4.30 3.73 -3.18
C MET A 79 -5.62 4.33 -2.71
N SER A 80 -6.10 5.36 -3.38
CA SER A 80 -7.30 6.10 -2.99
C SER A 80 -8.09 6.55 -4.20
N THR A 81 -9.40 6.61 -4.04
CA THR A 81 -10.35 7.08 -5.04
C THR A 81 -11.11 8.31 -4.54
N SER A 82 -11.72 9.06 -5.46
CA SER A 82 -12.61 10.18 -5.12
C SER A 82 -13.88 9.70 -4.43
N SER A 83 -14.37 10.46 -3.45
CA SER A 83 -15.64 10.22 -2.77
C SER A 83 -16.87 10.35 -3.68
N GLU A 84 -16.71 11.04 -4.82
CA GLU A 84 -17.78 11.29 -5.76
C GLU A 84 -18.06 10.08 -6.68
N LEU A 85 -17.18 9.07 -6.68
CA LEU A 85 -17.37 7.86 -7.48
C LEU A 85 -18.43 6.97 -6.83
N ASN A 86 -19.34 6.44 -7.65
CA ASN A 86 -20.22 5.37 -7.21
C ASN A 86 -19.43 4.05 -7.04
N ALA A 87 -20.07 3.02 -6.47
CA ALA A 87 -19.42 1.75 -6.18
C ALA A 87 -18.79 1.07 -7.42
N ALA A 88 -19.47 1.12 -8.57
CA ALA A 88 -18.96 0.51 -9.80
C ALA A 88 -17.77 1.30 -10.36
N GLU A 89 -17.86 2.62 -10.37
CA GLU A 89 -16.77 3.52 -10.80
C GLU A 89 -15.54 3.35 -9.90
N ASN A 90 -15.75 3.27 -8.58
CA ASN A 90 -14.68 3.03 -7.62
C ASN A 90 -13.94 1.72 -7.94
N VAL A 91 -14.66 0.63 -8.21
CA VAL A 91 -14.03 -0.66 -8.58
C VAL A 91 -13.25 -0.54 -9.89
N LEU A 92 -13.80 0.15 -10.90
CA LEU A 92 -13.10 0.35 -12.17
C LEU A 92 -11.80 1.15 -12.00
N VAL A 93 -11.85 2.25 -11.23
CA VAL A 93 -10.67 3.10 -10.98
C VAL A 93 -9.62 2.35 -10.17
N MET A 94 -10.02 1.58 -9.14
CA MET A 94 -9.10 0.74 -8.37
C MET A 94 -8.39 -0.29 -9.27
N ARG A 95 -9.14 -0.97 -10.15
CA ARG A 95 -8.55 -1.92 -11.12
C ARG A 95 -7.58 -1.26 -12.08
N GLN A 96 -7.94 -0.09 -12.61
CA GLN A 96 -7.07 0.65 -13.52
C GLN A 96 -5.77 1.10 -12.83
N MET A 97 -5.85 1.54 -11.57
CA MET A 97 -4.65 1.89 -10.79
C MET A 97 -3.76 0.67 -10.53
N GLU A 98 -4.34 -0.48 -10.19
CA GLU A 98 -3.59 -1.72 -9.98
C GLU A 98 -2.90 -2.20 -11.28
N GLU A 99 -3.62 -2.20 -12.40
CA GLU A 99 -3.07 -2.54 -13.72
C GLU A 99 -1.92 -1.61 -14.13
N TYR A 100 -2.08 -0.30 -13.91
CA TYR A 100 -1.02 0.66 -14.18
C TYR A 100 0.17 0.47 -13.23
N CYS A 101 -0.04 0.08 -11.97
CA CYS A 101 1.05 -0.25 -11.05
C CYS A 101 1.89 -1.41 -11.59
N LEU A 102 1.25 -2.45 -12.14
CA LEU A 102 1.95 -3.57 -12.78
C LEU A 102 2.73 -3.13 -14.03
N GLU A 103 2.14 -2.28 -14.87
CA GLU A 103 2.81 -1.73 -16.06
C GLU A 103 4.01 -0.87 -15.67
N LEU A 104 3.83 0.04 -14.71
CA LEU A 104 4.87 0.88 -14.16
C LEU A 104 6.03 0.03 -13.63
N THR A 105 5.74 -1.00 -12.85
CA THR A 105 6.76 -1.87 -12.26
C THR A 105 7.61 -2.55 -13.34
N ARG A 106 6.99 -3.04 -14.42
CA ARG A 106 7.71 -3.59 -15.58
C ARG A 106 8.54 -2.53 -16.30
N ARG A 107 7.96 -1.34 -16.54
CA ARG A 107 8.60 -0.25 -17.27
C ARG A 107 9.85 0.25 -16.55
N GLU A 108 9.76 0.42 -15.24
CA GLU A 108 10.86 0.85 -14.38
C GLU A 108 11.79 -0.31 -13.97
N LYS A 109 11.55 -1.53 -14.48
CA LYS A 109 12.38 -2.74 -14.29
C LYS A 109 12.53 -3.20 -12.83
N TYR A 110 11.51 -2.94 -12.02
CA TYR A 110 11.40 -3.51 -10.69
C TYR A 110 11.00 -4.98 -10.78
N ALA A 111 11.56 -5.82 -9.91
CA ALA A 111 11.31 -7.26 -9.90
C ALA A 111 9.98 -7.64 -9.23
N SER A 112 9.44 -6.76 -8.37
CA SER A 112 8.24 -7.08 -7.60
C SER A 112 7.50 -5.86 -7.07
N ILE A 113 6.25 -6.08 -6.65
CA ILE A 113 5.41 -5.12 -5.92
C ILE A 113 5.10 -5.70 -4.55
N PHE A 114 5.37 -4.95 -3.49
CA PHE A 114 4.95 -5.21 -2.13
C PHE A 114 3.81 -4.27 -1.74
N THR A 115 2.82 -4.75 -0.99
CA THR A 115 1.73 -3.92 -0.47
C THR A 115 1.19 -4.48 0.86
N ILE A 116 0.52 -3.61 1.62
CA ILE A 116 -0.16 -3.96 2.86
C ILE A 116 -1.65 -3.64 2.68
N ASN A 117 -2.45 -4.67 2.46
CA ASN A 117 -3.88 -4.54 2.21
C ASN A 117 -4.67 -4.60 3.54
N THR A 118 -5.38 -3.52 3.87
CA THR A 118 -6.06 -3.35 5.16
C THR A 118 -7.59 -3.40 5.06
N ASN A 119 -8.14 -3.58 3.85
CA ASN A 119 -9.58 -3.70 3.63
C ASN A 119 -9.93 -4.87 2.69
N PRO A 120 -11.12 -5.47 2.82
CA PRO A 120 -11.50 -6.66 2.06
C PRO A 120 -11.45 -6.47 0.53
N LEU A 121 -11.83 -5.31 0.02
CA LEU A 121 -11.82 -5.03 -1.43
C LEU A 121 -10.40 -5.11 -2.00
N THR A 122 -9.44 -4.43 -1.37
CA THR A 122 -8.04 -4.45 -1.83
C THR A 122 -7.38 -5.81 -1.63
N GLN A 123 -7.75 -6.55 -0.58
CA GLN A 123 -7.30 -7.92 -0.35
C GLN A 123 -7.78 -8.84 -1.48
N GLN A 124 -9.06 -8.80 -1.81
CA GLN A 124 -9.65 -9.60 -2.88
C GLN A 124 -9.05 -9.25 -4.25
N LEU A 125 -8.93 -7.96 -4.57
CA LEU A 125 -8.31 -7.54 -5.84
C LEU A 125 -6.88 -8.05 -5.95
N SER A 126 -6.06 -7.85 -4.91
CA SER A 126 -4.64 -8.23 -4.96
C SER A 126 -4.49 -9.74 -5.12
N MET A 127 -5.16 -10.55 -4.29
CA MET A 127 -4.94 -12.00 -4.27
C MET A 127 -5.69 -12.73 -5.39
N ASP A 128 -7.01 -12.51 -5.49
CA ASP A 128 -7.88 -13.34 -6.33
C ASP A 128 -7.89 -12.91 -7.79
N VAL A 129 -7.61 -11.62 -8.06
CA VAL A 129 -7.66 -11.04 -9.41
C VAL A 129 -6.26 -10.85 -9.99
N TYR A 130 -5.35 -10.24 -9.21
CA TYR A 130 -4.02 -9.90 -9.70
C TYR A 130 -2.92 -10.89 -9.27
N GLY A 131 -3.24 -11.91 -8.48
CA GLY A 131 -2.30 -12.98 -8.11
C GLY A 131 -1.10 -12.48 -7.31
N PHE A 132 -1.33 -11.59 -6.35
CA PHE A 132 -0.39 -11.30 -5.27
C PHE A 132 -0.39 -12.46 -4.28
N GLU A 133 0.80 -12.89 -3.87
CA GLU A 133 0.96 -13.95 -2.88
C GLU A 133 0.96 -13.34 -1.47
N PRO A 134 0.15 -13.85 -0.53
CA PRO A 134 0.17 -13.39 0.84
C PRO A 134 1.45 -13.87 1.54
N ILE A 135 2.25 -12.93 2.05
CA ILE A 135 3.46 -13.22 2.84
C ILE A 135 3.12 -13.28 4.32
N LEU A 136 2.23 -12.39 4.78
CA LEU A 136 1.81 -12.31 6.16
C LEU A 136 0.32 -12.03 6.22
N VAL A 137 -0.40 -12.79 7.03
CA VAL A 137 -1.80 -12.56 7.38
C VAL A 137 -1.86 -12.29 8.87
N TYR A 138 -2.35 -11.13 9.27
CA TYR A 138 -2.35 -10.69 10.66
C TYR A 138 -3.74 -10.20 11.09
N GLN A 139 -4.19 -10.68 12.25
CA GLN A 139 -5.44 -10.26 12.86
C GLN A 139 -5.23 -8.95 13.63
N VAL A 140 -5.88 -7.86 13.19
CA VAL A 140 -5.51 -6.50 13.65
C VAL A 140 -5.66 -6.31 15.16
N ASN A 141 -6.63 -6.97 15.78
CA ASN A 141 -6.89 -6.84 17.22
C ASN A 141 -5.86 -7.55 18.12
N LYS A 142 -4.93 -8.31 17.53
CA LYS A 142 -3.80 -8.95 18.23
C LYS A 142 -2.60 -8.02 18.40
N TYR A 143 -2.59 -6.87 17.72
CA TYR A 143 -1.50 -5.91 17.83
C TYR A 143 -1.47 -5.28 19.24
N GLU A 144 -0.34 -5.48 19.90
CA GLU A 144 0.01 -4.91 21.20
C GLU A 144 1.20 -3.97 21.01
N ARG A 145 1.07 -2.75 21.54
CA ARG A 145 2.15 -1.78 21.57
C ARG A 145 3.10 -2.09 22.74
N PRO A 146 4.33 -1.54 22.76
CA PRO A 146 5.28 -1.73 23.87
C PRO A 146 4.77 -1.26 25.25
N ASP A 147 3.72 -0.44 25.28
CA ASP A 147 3.02 0.01 26.49
C ASP A 147 1.81 -0.88 26.86
N ASP A 148 1.74 -2.11 26.30
CA ASP A 148 0.67 -3.10 26.41
C ASP A 148 -0.71 -2.62 25.91
N SER A 149 -0.78 -1.44 25.27
CA SER A 149 -2.04 -0.95 24.72
C SER A 149 -2.44 -1.67 23.44
N LYS A 150 -3.75 -1.93 23.29
CA LYS A 150 -4.36 -2.57 22.10
C LYS A 150 -5.17 -1.54 21.31
N PRO A 151 -4.55 -0.74 20.44
CA PRO A 151 -5.25 0.32 19.71
C PRO A 151 -6.38 -0.21 18.82
N PHE A 152 -6.24 -1.44 18.33
CA PHE A 152 -7.24 -2.12 17.50
C PHE A 152 -7.99 -3.22 18.25
N GLY A 153 -7.89 -3.29 19.59
CA GLY A 153 -8.44 -4.38 20.39
C GLY A 153 -9.96 -4.55 20.32
N LYS A 154 -10.69 -3.56 19.81
CA LYS A 154 -12.14 -3.61 19.57
C LYS A 154 -12.53 -4.11 18.18
N ALA A 155 -11.57 -4.26 17.27
CA ALA A 155 -11.85 -4.80 15.93
C ALA A 155 -12.23 -6.29 16.03
N PRO A 156 -13.12 -6.78 15.16
CA PRO A 156 -13.48 -8.20 15.15
C PRO A 156 -12.31 -9.06 14.68
N ASP A 157 -12.32 -10.35 15.06
CA ASP A 157 -11.29 -11.32 14.67
C ASP A 157 -11.21 -11.53 13.16
N SER A 158 -12.30 -11.24 12.44
CA SER A 158 -12.36 -11.29 10.97
C SER A 158 -11.66 -10.11 10.29
N GLN A 159 -11.26 -9.07 11.02
CA GLN A 159 -10.55 -7.95 10.43
C GLN A 159 -9.05 -8.27 10.33
N LEU A 160 -8.62 -8.51 9.09
CA LEU A 160 -7.26 -8.90 8.75
C LEU A 160 -6.51 -7.76 8.07
N VAL A 161 -5.19 -7.76 8.25
CA VAL A 161 -4.23 -7.07 7.40
C VAL A 161 -3.39 -8.13 6.70
N ILE A 162 -3.20 -7.96 5.40
CA ILE A 162 -2.43 -8.91 4.59
C ILE A 162 -1.28 -8.16 3.93
N CYS A 163 -0.06 -8.54 4.25
CA CYS A 163 1.11 -8.12 3.50
C CYS A 163 1.29 -9.09 2.33
N SER A 164 1.32 -8.55 1.12
CA SER A 164 1.34 -9.35 -0.10
C SER A 164 2.46 -8.90 -1.04
N LEU A 165 2.95 -9.84 -1.84
CA LEU A 165 4.01 -9.63 -2.81
C LEU A 165 3.61 -10.20 -4.15
N LYS A 166 3.94 -9.48 -5.21
CA LYS A 166 3.81 -9.98 -6.56
C LYS A 166 5.15 -9.88 -7.28
N MET A 167 5.65 -11.01 -7.73
CA MET A 167 6.79 -11.06 -8.64
C MET A 167 6.35 -10.63 -10.05
N ILE A 168 7.18 -9.82 -10.70
CA ILE A 168 7.00 -9.41 -12.08
C ILE A 168 7.87 -10.31 -12.96
N ASN A 169 7.20 -11.13 -13.77
CA ASN A 169 7.83 -11.94 -14.81
C ASN A 169 8.01 -11.12 -16.10
#